data_AF-U6EZH1-F1
#
_entry.id   AF-U6EZH1-F1
#
_cell.length_a   1.000
_cell.length_b   1.000
_cell.length_c   1.000
_cell.angle_alpha   90.00
_cell.angle_beta   90.00
_cell.angle_gamma   90.00
#
_symmetry.space_group_name_H-M   'P 1'
#
loop_
_entity.id
_entity.type
_entity.pdbx_description
1 polymer ?
#
loop_
_entity_poly.entity_id
_entity_poly.type
_entity_poly.pdbx_seq_one_letter_code
_entity_poly.pdbx_strand_id
1 'polypeptide(L)'
;MADRINMAYSSTNVTYGRGEGIVVGTGMNTEVGKIATMLNNADETDTPLKENLNHLGKILTIMILAICVIVFVVGMFTKQGTEPMNALLIDMFLVAVSLAVAAIPEGLPAIVTIILALGTRTMAKHKAIVRKLPAVETLGATDIICSDKTGTLTQN
;
A
#
# COMPACT_ATOMS: atom_id res chain seq x y z
N MET A 1 3.96 -15.91 -29.98
CA MET A 1 4.31 -17.24 -29.40
C MET A 1 3.39 -18.35 -29.91
N ALA A 2 2.08 -18.11 -30.00
CA ALA A 2 1.08 -19.09 -30.46
C ALA A 2 1.28 -19.61 -31.91
N ASP A 3 2.12 -18.95 -32.72
CA ASP A 3 2.33 -19.27 -34.13
C ASP A 3 3.46 -20.30 -34.39
N ARG A 4 4.21 -20.70 -33.36
CA ARG A 4 5.28 -21.71 -33.49
C ARG A 4 4.74 -23.10 -33.21
N ILE A 5 4.67 -23.93 -34.24
CA ILE A 5 4.12 -25.30 -34.16
C ILE A 5 5.14 -26.37 -33.76
N ASN A 6 6.43 -26.03 -33.74
CA ASN A 6 7.54 -26.97 -33.48
C ASN A 6 8.19 -26.77 -32.11
N MET A 7 7.49 -26.13 -31.17
CA MET A 7 8.00 -25.82 -29.82
C MET A 7 7.03 -26.36 -28.78
N ALA A 8 7.57 -26.93 -27.71
CA ALA A 8 6.83 -27.31 -26.51
C ALA A 8 7.20 -26.40 -25.34
N TYR A 9 6.24 -26.10 -24.46
CA TYR A 9 6.43 -25.19 -23.32
C TYR A 9 6.19 -25.91 -21.99
N SER A 10 6.95 -25.56 -20.95
CA SER A 10 7.01 -26.29 -19.68
C SER A 10 5.70 -26.37 -18.89
N SER A 11 4.74 -25.47 -19.13
CA SER A 11 3.43 -25.44 -18.46
C SER A 11 2.28 -25.92 -19.36
N THR A 12 2.60 -26.64 -20.43
CA THR A 12 1.61 -27.24 -21.35
C THR A 12 1.58 -28.75 -21.20
N ASN A 13 0.41 -29.36 -21.41
CA ASN A 13 0.22 -30.81 -21.37
C ASN A 13 -0.02 -31.36 -22.78
N VAL A 14 0.51 -32.56 -23.05
CA VAL A 14 0.23 -33.31 -24.28
C VAL A 14 -1.11 -34.03 -24.13
N THR A 15 -2.06 -33.73 -25.00
CA THR A 15 -3.41 -34.33 -24.95
C THR A 15 -3.48 -35.67 -25.68
N TYR A 16 -2.70 -35.86 -26.75
CA TYR A 16 -2.65 -37.10 -27.52
C TYR A 16 -1.31 -37.24 -28.27
N GLY A 17 -0.90 -38.49 -28.54
CA GLY A 17 0.29 -38.82 -29.32
C GLY A 17 1.58 -38.94 -28.50
N ARG A 18 2.71 -39.06 -29.20
CA ARG A 18 4.07 -39.11 -28.64
C ARG A 18 5.03 -38.35 -29.56
N GLY A 19 6.07 -37.76 -28.98
CA GLY A 19 7.11 -37.06 -29.72
C GLY A 19 8.38 -36.93 -28.91
N GLU A 20 9.50 -36.72 -29.61
CA GLU A 20 10.81 -36.45 -29.02
C GLU A 20 11.25 -35.04 -29.44
N GLY A 21 12.05 -34.39 -28.60
CA GLY A 21 12.50 -33.02 -28.85
C GLY A 21 13.74 -32.68 -28.04
N ILE A 22 14.40 -31.60 -28.44
CA ILE A 22 15.61 -31.11 -27.78
C ILE A 22 15.21 -30.03 -26.77
N VAL A 23 15.75 -30.12 -25.56
CA VAL A 23 15.55 -29.08 -24.53
C VAL A 23 16.34 -27.83 -24.92
N VAL A 24 15.61 -26.76 -25.26
CA VAL A 24 16.20 -25.46 -25.67
C VAL A 24 16.29 -24.44 -24.54
N GLY A 25 15.70 -24.73 -23.37
CA GLY A 25 15.75 -23.86 -22.19
C GLY A 25 15.24 -24.58 -20.94
N THR A 26 15.81 -24.24 -19.78
CA THR A 26 15.46 -24.79 -18.47
C THR A 26 15.34 -23.69 -17.42
N GLY A 27 14.56 -23.94 -16.37
CA GLY A 27 14.36 -23.00 -15.25
C GLY A 27 13.89 -21.62 -15.73
N MET A 28 14.54 -20.56 -15.21
CA MET A 28 14.19 -19.16 -15.49
C MET A 28 14.46 -18.72 -16.94
N ASN A 29 15.22 -19.51 -17.71
CA ASN A 29 15.48 -19.23 -19.12
C ASN A 29 14.33 -19.66 -20.04
N THR A 30 13.32 -20.36 -19.52
CA THR A 30 12.09 -20.72 -20.26
C THR A 30 11.13 -19.53 -20.40
N GLU A 31 10.15 -19.60 -21.31
CA GLU A 31 9.14 -18.53 -21.42
C GLU A 31 8.30 -18.37 -20.14
N VAL A 32 7.96 -19.48 -19.47
CA VAL A 32 7.28 -19.45 -18.17
C VAL A 32 8.19 -18.83 -17.11
N GLY A 33 9.48 -19.14 -17.12
CA GLY A 33 10.49 -18.53 -16.28
C GLY A 33 10.58 -17.02 -16.46
N LYS A 34 10.58 -16.54 -17.71
CA LYS A 34 10.55 -15.10 -18.03
C LYS A 34 9.30 -14.42 -17.49
N ILE A 35 8.12 -15.04 -17.62
CA ILE A 35 6.87 -14.51 -17.04
C ILE A 35 6.98 -14.43 -15.52
N ALA A 36 7.51 -15.46 -14.85
CA ALA A 36 7.72 -15.45 -13.41
C ALA A 36 8.67 -14.32 -12.96
N THR A 37 9.75 -14.06 -13.72
CA THR A 37 10.61 -12.89 -13.48
C THR A 37 9.85 -11.58 -13.63
N MET A 38 9.03 -11.43 -14.67
CA MET A 38 8.23 -10.22 -14.87
C MET A 38 7.24 -9.99 -13.72
N LEU A 39 6.59 -11.05 -13.23
CA LEU A 39 5.67 -10.96 -12.09
C LEU A 39 6.39 -10.57 -10.79
N ASN A 40 7.58 -11.11 -10.55
CA ASN A 40 8.37 -10.78 -9.36
C ASN A 40 8.96 -9.36 -9.39
N ASN A 41 9.24 -8.84 -10.59
CA ASN A 41 9.79 -7.50 -10.77
C ASN A 41 8.71 -6.41 -10.94
N ALA A 42 7.42 -6.77 -10.86
CA ALA A 42 6.36 -5.78 -10.91
C ALA A 42 6.34 -4.99 -9.59
N ASP A 43 6.47 -3.67 -9.67
CA ASP A 43 6.47 -2.79 -8.51
C ASP A 43 5.12 -2.83 -7.78
N GLU A 44 5.16 -2.85 -6.44
CA GLU A 44 3.96 -2.65 -5.63
C GLU A 44 3.59 -1.17 -5.65
N THR A 45 2.46 -0.84 -6.26
CA THR A 45 1.87 0.51 -6.21
C THR A 45 1.15 0.74 -4.89
N ASP A 46 1.25 1.96 -4.36
CA ASP A 46 0.47 2.37 -3.18
C ASP A 46 -1.03 2.37 -3.47
N THR A 47 -1.85 2.07 -2.46
CA THR A 47 -3.30 2.12 -2.60
C THR A 47 -3.85 3.53 -2.45
N PRO A 48 -5.01 3.86 -3.06
CA PRO A 48 -5.62 5.19 -2.94
C PRO A 48 -5.80 5.68 -1.50
N LEU A 49 -6.18 4.82 -0.55
CA LEU A 49 -6.32 5.15 0.86
C LEU A 49 -4.97 5.41 1.50
N LYS A 50 -3.93 4.65 1.14
CA LYS A 50 -2.57 4.89 1.62
C LYS A 50 -2.07 6.26 1.15
N GLU A 51 -2.31 6.62 -0.11
CA GLU A 51 -1.98 7.95 -0.64
C GLU A 51 -2.74 9.06 0.12
N ASN A 52 -4.04 8.88 0.32
CA ASN A 52 -4.86 9.84 1.06
C ASN A 52 -4.42 9.99 2.53
N LEU A 53 -4.06 8.90 3.20
CA LEU A 53 -3.53 8.91 4.57
C LEU A 53 -2.18 9.63 4.64
N ASN A 54 -1.30 9.41 3.67
CA ASN A 54 -0.02 10.12 3.58
C ASN A 54 -0.24 11.62 3.36
N HIS A 55 -1.17 11.99 2.50
CA HIS A 55 -1.51 13.39 2.23
C HIS A 55 -2.12 14.07 3.47
N LEU A 56 -3.06 13.40 4.14
CA LEU A 56 -3.69 13.88 5.37
C LEU A 56 -2.65 14.02 6.49
N GLY A 57 -1.79 13.02 6.67
CA GLY A 57 -0.70 13.06 7.65
C GLY A 57 0.23 14.26 7.40
N LYS A 58 0.61 14.50 6.14
CA LYS A 58 1.45 15.65 5.75
C LYS A 58 0.78 16.99 6.08
N ILE A 59 -0.51 17.14 5.78
CA ILE A 59 -1.27 18.36 6.12
C ILE A 59 -1.30 18.57 7.63
N LEU A 60 -1.65 17.53 8.40
CA LEU A 60 -1.71 17.63 9.86
C LEU A 60 -0.35 18.00 10.44
N THR A 61 0.74 17.37 10.00
CA THR A 61 2.09 17.70 10.46
C THR A 61 2.45 19.16 10.20
N ILE A 62 2.14 19.68 9.01
CA ILE A 62 2.39 21.09 8.67
C ILE A 62 1.58 22.02 9.57
N MET A 63 0.28 21.72 9.79
CA MET A 63 -0.57 22.53 10.67
C MET A 63 -0.10 22.51 12.13
N ILE A 64 0.26 21.33 12.66
CA ILE A 64 0.76 21.16 14.03
C ILE A 64 2.03 21.99 14.21
N LEU A 65 3.00 21.88 13.30
CA LEU A 65 4.23 22.66 13.35
C LEU A 65 3.96 24.17 13.31
N ALA A 66 3.05 24.63 12.45
CA ALA A 66 2.68 26.04 12.39
C ALA A 66 2.09 26.54 13.71
N ILE A 67 1.17 25.77 14.32
CA ILE A 67 0.59 26.09 15.63
C ILE A 67 1.66 26.10 16.72
N CYS A 68 2.56 25.11 16.75
CA CYS A 68 3.67 25.06 17.70
C CYS A 68 4.56 26.30 17.62
N VAL A 69 4.92 26.75 16.40
CA VAL A 69 5.71 27.96 16.19
C VAL A 69 4.95 29.20 16.67
N ILE A 70 3.66 29.33 16.33
CA ILE A 70 2.83 30.46 16.76
C ILE A 70 2.75 30.52 18.30
N VAL A 71 2.44 29.39 18.95
CA VAL A 71 2.34 29.30 20.41
C VAL A 71 3.69 29.62 21.07
N PHE A 72 4.79 29.12 20.53
CA PHE A 72 6.13 29.41 21.03
C PHE A 72 6.45 30.91 20.96
N VAL A 73 6.21 31.54 19.80
CA VAL A 73 6.46 32.97 19.59
C VAL A 73 5.56 33.84 20.49
N VAL A 74 4.26 33.57 20.52
CA VAL A 74 3.31 34.31 21.37
C VAL A 74 3.65 34.12 22.85
N GLY A 75 4.02 32.91 23.25
CA GLY A 75 4.45 32.59 24.61
C GLY A 75 5.70 33.36 25.03
N MET A 76 6.68 33.48 24.14
CA MET A 76 7.88 34.30 24.36
C MET A 76 7.57 35.79 24.55
N PHE A 77 6.62 36.34 23.78
CA PHE A 77 6.23 37.76 23.91
C PHE A 77 5.37 38.04 25.14
N THR A 78 4.52 37.09 25.55
CA THR A 78 3.56 37.31 26.66
C THR A 78 4.23 37.15 28.04
N LYS A 79 5.20 36.24 28.17
CA LYS A 79 5.92 35.97 29.42
C LYS A 79 7.22 36.78 29.56
N GLN A 80 7.41 37.82 28.74
CA GLN A 80 8.59 38.66 28.78
C GLN A 80 8.63 39.46 30.10
N GLY A 81 9.49 39.06 31.04
CA GLY A 81 9.73 39.78 32.29
C GLY A 81 9.54 39.00 33.61
N THR A 82 9.08 37.74 33.57
CA THR A 82 8.76 36.97 34.80
C THR A 82 9.87 36.01 35.26
N GLU A 83 10.75 35.55 34.37
CA GLU A 83 11.76 34.50 34.64
C GLU A 83 13.07 34.75 33.83
N PRO A 84 14.23 34.16 34.20
CA PRO A 84 15.44 34.21 33.39
C PRO A 84 15.21 33.59 32.00
N MET A 85 15.75 34.24 30.96
CA MET A 85 15.53 33.89 29.53
C MET A 85 15.70 32.39 29.22
N ASN A 86 16.65 31.74 29.88
CA ASN A 86 16.98 30.32 29.67
C ASN A 86 15.86 29.39 30.17
N ALA A 87 15.24 29.71 31.31
CA ALA A 87 14.14 28.94 31.87
C ALA A 87 12.87 29.09 31.02
N LEU A 88 12.61 30.29 30.52
CA LEU A 88 11.46 30.58 29.66
C LEU A 88 11.52 29.82 28.33
N LEU A 89 12.70 29.76 27.70
CA LEU A 89 12.90 29.01 26.46
C LEU A 89 12.62 27.51 26.62
N ILE A 90 13.09 26.93 27.73
CA ILE A 90 12.87 25.50 28.04
C ILE A 90 11.38 25.25 28.30
N ASP A 91 10.71 26.10 29.09
CA ASP A 91 9.27 25.97 29.39
C ASP A 91 8.42 26.05 28.11
N MET A 92 8.64 27.06 27.26
CA MET A 92 7.90 27.20 26.01
C MET A 92 8.21 26.08 25.01
N PHE A 93 9.43 25.57 24.99
CA PHE A 93 9.78 24.41 24.17
C PHE A 93 9.05 23.14 24.63
N LEU A 94 9.00 22.89 25.94
CA LEU A 94 8.25 21.76 26.50
C LEU A 94 6.75 21.86 26.21
N VAL A 95 6.16 23.05 26.29
CA VAL A 95 4.76 23.29 25.90
C VAL A 95 4.54 23.00 24.42
N ALA A 96 5.40 23.50 23.53
CA ALA A 96 5.28 23.27 22.09
C ALA A 96 5.40 21.77 21.73
N VAL A 97 6.35 21.05 22.34
CA VAL A 97 6.52 19.60 22.15
C VAL A 97 5.32 18.82 22.70
N SER A 98 4.82 19.19 23.89
CA SER A 98 3.66 18.53 24.49
C SER A 98 2.41 18.70 23.63
N LEU A 99 2.21 19.89 23.06
CA LEU A 99 1.12 20.17 22.12
C LEU A 99 1.28 19.38 20.82
N ALA A 100 2.50 19.29 20.29
CA ALA A 100 2.78 18.52 19.09
C ALA A 100 2.44 17.03 19.27
N VAL A 101 2.91 16.42 20.37
CA VAL A 101 2.63 15.00 20.68
C VAL A 101 1.14 14.76 20.87
N ALA A 102 0.45 15.64 21.59
CA ALA A 102 -1.00 15.52 21.81
C ALA A 102 -1.83 15.58 20.52
N ALA A 103 -1.28 16.18 19.45
CA ALA A 103 -1.96 16.33 18.16
C ALA A 103 -1.66 15.20 17.16
N ILE A 104 -0.78 14.24 17.48
CA ILE A 104 -0.46 13.12 16.59
C ILE A 104 -1.69 12.20 16.46
N PRO A 105 -2.12 11.86 15.23
CA PRO A 105 -3.29 11.01 15.01
C PRO A 105 -2.95 9.52 15.17
N GLU A 106 -2.53 9.10 16.36
CA GLU A 106 -2.09 7.72 16.66
C GLU A 106 -3.18 6.66 16.41
N GLY A 107 -4.46 7.05 16.50
CA GLY A 107 -5.59 6.14 16.27
C GLY A 107 -5.89 5.87 14.80
N LEU A 108 -5.42 6.71 13.87
CA LEU A 108 -5.82 6.64 12.46
C LEU A 108 -5.37 5.32 11.77
N PRO A 109 -4.11 4.87 11.89
CA PRO A 109 -3.68 3.60 11.29
C PRO A 109 -4.41 2.38 11.88
N ALA A 110 -4.72 2.42 13.17
CA ALA A 110 -5.42 1.34 13.86
C ALA A 110 -6.88 1.23 13.35
N ILE A 111 -7.59 2.35 13.27
CA ILE A 111 -8.98 2.40 12.79
C ILE A 111 -9.06 1.91 11.34
N VAL A 112 -8.15 2.37 10.46
CA VAL A 112 -8.10 1.93 9.06
C VAL A 112 -7.94 0.41 8.96
N THR A 113 -7.01 -0.16 9.73
CA THR A 113 -6.77 -1.61 9.73
C THR A 113 -8.01 -2.38 10.17
N ILE A 114 -8.71 -1.91 11.21
CA ILE A 114 -9.97 -2.51 11.70
C ILE A 114 -11.04 -2.48 10.61
N ILE A 115 -11.21 -1.35 9.93
CA ILE A 115 -12.20 -1.21 8.85
C ILE A 115 -11.88 -2.17 7.69
N LEU A 116 -10.62 -2.24 7.24
CA LEU A 116 -10.19 -3.15 6.18
C LEU A 116 -10.37 -4.63 6.58
N ALA A 117 -10.13 -4.96 7.85
CA ALA A 117 -10.34 -6.31 8.38
C ALA A 117 -11.83 -6.69 8.40
N LEU A 118 -12.71 -5.77 8.79
CA LEU A 118 -14.16 -5.97 8.72
C LEU A 118 -14.64 -6.14 7.28
N GLY A 119 -14.13 -5.34 6.34
CA GLY A 119 -14.40 -5.48 4.91
C GLY A 119 -13.93 -6.84 4.38
N THR A 120 -12.72 -7.26 4.75
CA THR A 120 -12.17 -8.58 4.40
C THR A 120 -13.04 -9.72 4.93
N ARG A 121 -13.50 -9.61 6.18
CA ARG A 121 -14.42 -10.60 6.79
C ARG A 121 -15.74 -10.67 6.02
N THR A 122 -16.28 -9.54 5.58
CA THR A 122 -17.51 -9.49 4.77
C THR A 122 -17.30 -10.14 3.40
N MET A 123 -16.18 -9.88 2.73
CA MET A 123 -15.84 -10.52 1.45
C MET A 123 -15.70 -12.04 1.60
N ALA A 124 -15.03 -12.51 2.66
CA ALA A 124 -14.86 -13.93 2.93
C ALA A 124 -16.20 -14.65 3.14
N LYS A 125 -17.19 -14.01 3.78
CA LYS A 125 -18.55 -14.56 3.91
C LYS A 125 -19.24 -14.77 2.56
N HIS A 126 -18.87 -14.00 1.54
CA HIS A 126 -19.36 -14.12 0.17
C HIS A 126 -18.45 -14.99 -0.72
N LYS A 127 -17.62 -15.86 -0.12
CA LYS A 127 -16.67 -16.75 -0.81
C LYS A 127 -15.58 -16.03 -1.61
N ALA A 128 -15.32 -14.75 -1.34
CA ALA A 128 -14.21 -13.99 -1.90
C ALA A 128 -13.05 -13.92 -0.90
N ILE A 129 -11.98 -14.68 -1.15
CA ILE A 129 -10.82 -14.76 -0.25
C ILE A 129 -9.86 -13.61 -0.56
N VAL A 130 -9.67 -12.71 0.39
CA VAL A 130 -8.74 -11.58 0.29
C VAL A 130 -7.41 -11.95 0.96
N ARG A 131 -6.31 -11.95 0.21
CA ARG A 131 -4.97 -12.31 0.71
C ARG A 131 -4.19 -11.12 1.31
N LYS A 132 -4.50 -9.90 0.87
CA LYS A 132 -3.88 -8.65 1.34
C LYS A 132 -5.00 -7.67 1.72
N LEU A 133 -5.03 -7.19 2.96
CA LEU A 133 -6.09 -6.28 3.45
C LEU A 133 -6.32 -5.04 2.56
N PRO A 134 -5.28 -4.37 2.01
CA PRO A 134 -5.48 -3.21 1.15
C PRO A 134 -6.26 -3.51 -0.14
N ALA A 135 -6.31 -4.78 -0.58
CA ALA A 135 -7.04 -5.16 -1.79
C ALA A 135 -8.56 -4.93 -1.68
N VAL A 136 -9.12 -4.91 -0.47
CA VAL A 136 -10.55 -4.57 -0.26
C VAL A 136 -10.84 -3.14 -0.70
N GLU A 137 -9.93 -2.24 -0.41
CA GLU A 137 -10.06 -0.83 -0.71
C GLU A 137 -9.76 -0.55 -2.18
N THR A 138 -8.72 -1.17 -2.74
CA THR A 138 -8.47 -1.12 -4.18
C THR A 138 -9.69 -1.57 -4.98
N LEU A 139 -10.32 -2.70 -4.61
CA LEU A 139 -11.51 -3.20 -5.30
C LEU A 139 -12.69 -2.23 -5.21
N GLY A 140 -12.85 -1.53 -4.08
CA GLY A 140 -13.91 -0.53 -3.90
C GLY A 140 -13.67 0.76 -4.70
N ALA A 141 -12.43 1.05 -5.07
CA ALA A 141 -12.03 2.21 -5.86
C ALA A 141 -11.75 1.88 -7.34
N THR A 142 -12.02 0.64 -7.79
CA THR A 142 -11.75 0.21 -9.16
C THR A 142 -12.79 0.77 -10.14
N ASP A 143 -12.34 1.55 -11.12
CA ASP A 143 -13.17 2.03 -12.23
C ASP A 143 -13.15 1.11 -13.46
N ILE A 144 -12.07 0.34 -13.65
CA ILE A 144 -11.84 -0.51 -14.83
C ILE A 144 -11.51 -1.93 -14.40
N ILE A 145 -12.29 -2.89 -14.89
CA ILE A 145 -12.06 -4.33 -14.64
C ILE A 145 -11.54 -4.98 -15.93
N CYS A 146 -10.27 -5.39 -15.92
CA CYS A 146 -9.70 -6.24 -16.96
C CYS A 146 -9.98 -7.71 -16.60
N SER A 147 -10.90 -8.35 -17.32
CA SER A 147 -11.25 -9.76 -17.09
C SER A 147 -10.68 -10.66 -18.18
N ASP A 148 -10.12 -11.80 -17.79
CA ASP A 148 -9.73 -12.84 -18.74
C ASP A 148 -10.95 -13.59 -19.29
N LYS A 149 -10.87 -14.10 -20.52
CA LYS A 149 -12.01 -14.79 -21.14
C LYS A 149 -12.10 -16.24 -20.66
N THR A 150 -11.07 -17.03 -20.94
CA THR A 150 -11.10 -18.49 -20.79
C THR A 150 -10.90 -18.89 -19.32
N GLY A 151 -11.84 -19.63 -18.74
CA GLY A 151 -11.75 -20.05 -17.34
C GLY A 151 -12.16 -18.98 -16.32
N THR A 152 -12.44 -17.74 -16.75
CA THR A 152 -12.99 -16.67 -15.90
C THR A 152 -14.41 -16.28 -16.35
N LEU A 153 -14.58 -15.76 -17.58
CA LEU A 153 -15.91 -15.45 -18.12
C LEU A 153 -16.60 -16.69 -18.71
N THR A 154 -15.83 -17.62 -19.27
CA THR A 154 -16.33 -18.88 -19.80
C THR A 154 -15.92 -20.04 -18.91
N GLN A 155 -16.79 -21.03 -18.76
CA GLN A 155 -16.45 -22.31 -18.14
C GLN A 155 -15.51 -23.06 -19.10
N ASN A 156 -14.34 -23.48 -18.61
CA ASN A 156 -13.32 -24.23 -19.34
C ASN A 156 -13.38 -25.70 -18.93
#